data_AF-A0A7J4MB10-F1
#
_entry.id   AF-A0A7J4MB10-F1
#
_cell.length_a   1.000
_cell.length_b   1.000
_cell.length_c   1.000
_cell.angle_alpha   90.00
_cell.angle_beta   90.00
_cell.angle_gamma   90.00
#
_symmetry.space_group_name_H-M   'P 1'
#
loop_
_entity.id
_entity.type
_entity.pdbx_description
1 polymer ?
#
loop_
_entity_poly.entity_id
_entity_poly.type
_entity_poly.pdbx_seq_one_letter_code
_entity_poly.pdbx_strand_id
1 'polypeptide(L)'
;MNNVAVHAIWLAQDDPKKNTAVRSAKRGDLVLHKDLRRIPRRGVLLDPLCGKVFGPEDHEYLEDGALVALDCSWAQIDGSVASIDRRTRLKHRMLPLLLAANPVNWGKPGRLSTVEALAATLMLAGHGDQARQVLGCVRWGERFLELNAEPLQAYAGATTSSELIDIQFEFFDIDKEQLT
;
A
#
# COMPACT_ATOMS: atom_id res chain seq x y z
N MET A 1 9.02 -15.25 -9.87
CA MET A 1 9.37 -14.27 -8.81
C MET A 1 9.09 -14.90 -7.47
N ASN A 2 9.94 -14.65 -6.47
CA ASN A 2 9.64 -15.03 -5.09
C ASN A 2 8.54 -14.11 -4.54
N ASN A 3 7.78 -14.58 -3.55
CA ASN A 3 6.78 -13.73 -2.90
C ASN A 3 7.47 -12.62 -2.08
N VAL A 4 6.90 -11.42 -2.10
CA VAL A 4 7.36 -10.29 -1.29
C VAL A 4 7.00 -10.55 0.18
N ALA A 5 7.88 -10.18 1.12
CA ALA A 5 7.54 -10.22 2.53
C ALA A 5 6.54 -9.09 2.85
N VAL A 6 5.27 -9.44 3.16
CA VAL A 6 4.19 -8.46 3.41
C VAL A 6 3.95 -8.31 4.91
N HIS A 7 3.96 -7.07 5.39
CA HIS A 7 3.81 -6.72 6.79
C HIS A 7 2.85 -5.55 6.99
N ALA A 8 2.19 -5.52 8.14
CA ALA A 8 1.39 -4.37 8.56
C ALA A 8 1.66 -4.02 10.02
N ILE A 9 1.65 -2.73 10.34
CA ILE A 9 1.78 -2.22 11.70
C ILE A 9 0.39 -1.85 12.21
N TRP A 10 -0.05 -2.51 13.28
CA TRP A 10 -1.35 -2.27 13.90
C TRP A 10 -1.18 -2.01 15.40
N LEU A 11 -1.54 -0.79 15.81
CA LEU A 11 -1.41 -0.31 17.19
C LEU A 11 -2.71 -0.46 18.01
N ALA A 12 -3.59 -1.38 17.60
CA ALA A 12 -4.84 -1.69 18.29
C ALA A 12 -5.78 -0.49 18.52
N GLN A 13 -5.89 0.37 17.49
CA GLN A 13 -6.69 1.60 17.54
C GLN A 13 -8.15 1.41 17.10
N ASP A 14 -8.49 0.27 16.49
CA ASP A 14 -9.81 -0.05 15.98
C ASP A 14 -10.24 -1.50 16.32
N ASP A 15 -11.50 -1.84 15.99
CA ASP A 15 -12.04 -3.18 16.23
C ASP A 15 -11.30 -4.23 15.35
N PRO A 16 -10.54 -5.17 15.95
CA PRO A 16 -9.76 -6.17 15.21
C PRO A 16 -10.63 -7.09 14.35
N LYS A 17 -11.94 -7.17 14.59
CA LYS A 17 -12.87 -7.96 13.76
C LYS A 17 -13.20 -7.26 12.43
N LYS A 18 -13.15 -5.93 12.40
CA LYS A 18 -13.44 -5.12 11.21
C LYS A 18 -12.17 -4.74 10.45
N ASN A 19 -11.05 -4.71 11.15
CA ASN A 19 -9.75 -4.36 10.60
C ASN A 19 -9.28 -5.33 9.50
N THR A 20 -8.92 -4.78 8.33
CA THR A 20 -8.54 -5.57 7.16
C THR A 20 -7.14 -6.19 7.30
N ALA A 21 -6.17 -5.48 7.87
CA ALA A 21 -4.82 -6.00 8.11
C ALA A 21 -4.84 -7.17 9.11
N VAL A 22 -5.61 -7.05 10.20
CA VAL A 22 -5.79 -8.13 11.19
C VAL A 22 -6.44 -9.36 10.55
N ARG A 23 -7.44 -9.18 9.68
CA ARG A 23 -8.10 -10.29 8.96
C ARG A 23 -7.16 -10.99 7.99
N SER A 24 -6.36 -10.24 7.24
CA SER A 24 -5.34 -10.76 6.33
C SER A 24 -4.25 -11.51 7.09
N ALA A 25 -3.78 -10.96 8.22
CA ALA A 25 -2.80 -11.62 9.08
C ALA A 25 -3.28 -12.96 9.64
N LYS A 26 -4.56 -13.07 10.05
CA LYS A 26 -5.15 -14.32 10.54
C LYS A 26 -5.18 -15.44 9.49
N ARG A 27 -5.20 -15.08 8.21
CA ARG A 27 -5.14 -16.02 7.09
C ARG A 27 -3.71 -16.44 6.73
N GLY A 28 -2.71 -15.75 7.29
CA GLY A 28 -1.30 -15.96 6.96
C GLY A 28 -0.82 -15.18 5.73
N ASP A 29 -1.65 -14.27 5.20
CA ASP A 29 -1.33 -13.53 3.97
C ASP A 29 -0.33 -12.38 4.23
N LEU A 30 -0.21 -11.92 5.49
CA LEU A 30 0.78 -10.93 5.93
C LEU A 30 1.17 -11.13 7.41
N VAL A 31 2.27 -10.50 7.84
CA VAL A 31 2.70 -10.50 9.24
C VAL A 31 2.30 -9.19 9.93
N LEU A 32 1.53 -9.30 11.01
CA LEU A 32 1.07 -8.15 11.79
C LEU A 32 2.03 -7.81 12.94
N HIS A 33 2.47 -6.56 13.01
CA HIS A 33 3.32 -6.03 14.07
C HIS A 33 2.55 -5.13 15.01
N LYS A 34 2.59 -5.46 16.31
CA LYS A 34 2.12 -4.58 17.39
C LYS A 34 3.26 -3.84 18.10
N ASP A 35 4.50 -4.24 17.82
CA ASP A 35 5.72 -3.71 18.41
C ASP A 35 6.62 -3.20 17.28
N LEU A 36 6.84 -1.89 17.24
CA LEU A 36 7.67 -1.23 16.23
C LEU A 36 9.13 -1.71 16.23
N ARG A 37 9.59 -2.42 17.27
CA ARG A 37 10.94 -3.04 17.29
C ARG A 37 11.06 -4.24 16.36
N ARG A 38 9.96 -4.86 15.96
CA ARG A 38 9.93 -6.12 15.18
C ARG A 38 9.69 -5.90 13.69
N ILE A 39 9.52 -4.65 13.27
CA ILE A 39 9.25 -4.33 11.88
C ILE A 39 10.48 -4.62 11.00
N PRO A 40 10.29 -4.95 9.72
CA PRO A 40 11.39 -5.16 8.79
C PRO A 40 12.30 -3.94 8.69
N ARG A 41 13.60 -4.18 8.47
CA ARG A 41 14.61 -3.11 8.40
C ARG A 41 14.78 -2.51 7.00
N ARG A 42 14.36 -3.20 5.94
CA ARG A 42 14.54 -2.81 4.54
C ARG A 42 13.29 -3.10 3.75
N GLY A 43 13.08 -2.34 2.68
CA GLY A 43 11.93 -2.44 1.80
C GLY A 43 11.16 -1.13 1.72
N VAL A 44 9.85 -1.21 1.48
CA VAL A 44 8.98 -0.06 1.25
C VAL A 44 8.00 0.08 2.41
N LEU A 45 7.85 1.30 2.91
CA LEU A 45 6.78 1.69 3.84
C LEU A 45 5.76 2.51 3.06
N LEU A 46 4.51 2.05 3.05
CA LEU A 46 3.41 2.82 2.47
C LEU A 46 3.11 4.02 3.35
N ASP A 47 3.41 5.20 2.81
CA ASP A 47 3.31 6.50 3.46
C ASP A 47 2.62 7.50 2.52
N PRO A 48 1.33 7.81 2.73
CA PRO A 48 0.58 8.75 1.92
C PRO A 48 1.06 10.21 2.07
N LEU A 49 1.98 10.51 3.00
CA LEU A 49 2.47 11.87 3.29
C LEU A 49 3.90 12.13 2.78
N CYS A 50 4.58 11.14 2.20
CA CYS A 50 6.01 11.26 1.86
C CYS A 50 6.33 11.99 0.55
N GLY A 51 5.32 12.33 -0.25
CA GLY A 51 5.46 13.07 -1.52
C GLY A 51 6.12 12.30 -2.68
N LYS A 52 6.69 11.11 -2.46
CA LYS A 52 7.22 10.25 -3.53
C LYS A 52 6.29 9.08 -3.83
N VAL A 53 5.74 9.03 -5.04
CA VAL A 53 4.92 7.91 -5.52
C VAL A 53 5.78 6.65 -5.71
N PHE A 54 5.22 5.49 -5.39
CA PHE A 54 5.81 4.18 -5.69
C PHE A 54 5.78 3.94 -7.19
N GLY A 55 6.96 3.80 -7.79
CA GLY A 55 7.12 3.55 -9.22
C GLY A 55 8.08 2.39 -9.53
N PRO A 56 8.36 2.17 -10.82
CA PRO A 56 9.21 1.08 -11.30
C PRO A 56 10.58 1.03 -10.64
N GLU A 57 11.17 2.19 -10.33
CA GLU A 57 12.48 2.27 -9.66
C GLU A 57 12.48 1.76 -8.22
N ASP A 58 11.30 1.50 -7.62
CA ASP A 58 11.18 1.04 -6.24
C ASP A 58 10.99 -0.47 -6.13
N HIS A 59 10.84 -1.17 -7.26
CA HIS A 59 10.64 -2.62 -7.27
C HIS A 59 11.83 -3.37 -6.67
N GLU A 60 13.05 -2.87 -6.88
CA GLU A 60 14.29 -3.45 -6.31
C GLU A 60 14.25 -3.52 -4.77
N TYR A 61 13.52 -2.59 -4.12
CA TYR A 61 13.41 -2.60 -2.66
C TYR A 61 12.56 -3.77 -2.15
N LEU A 62 11.74 -4.39 -3.00
CA LEU A 62 10.89 -5.51 -2.64
C LEU A 62 11.52 -6.88 -2.94
N GLU A 63 12.62 -6.93 -3.70
CA GLU A 63 13.32 -8.19 -4.03
C GLU A 63 13.95 -8.83 -2.78
N ASP A 64 14.68 -8.02 -2.00
CA ASP A 64 15.35 -8.43 -0.75
C ASP A 64 14.77 -7.73 0.50
N GLY A 65 13.68 -6.99 0.33
CA GLY A 65 13.03 -6.22 1.38
C GLY A 65 11.57 -6.62 1.62
N ALA A 66 10.93 -5.85 2.49
CA ALA A 66 9.53 -6.05 2.84
C ALA A 66 8.65 -4.92 2.35
N LEU A 67 7.40 -5.25 2.02
CA LEU A 67 6.32 -4.29 1.90
C LEU A 67 5.66 -4.11 3.26
N VAL A 68 5.63 -2.88 3.77
CA VAL A 68 5.09 -2.55 5.09
C VAL A 68 4.00 -1.49 4.95
N ALA A 69 2.82 -1.73 5.53
CA ALA A 69 1.75 -0.73 5.61
C ALA A 69 1.49 -0.29 7.06
N LEU A 70 1.09 0.97 7.25
CA LEU A 70 0.57 1.47 8.52
C LEU A 70 -0.95 1.34 8.56
N ASP A 71 -1.44 0.59 9.52
CA ASP A 71 -2.85 0.33 9.76
C ASP A 71 -3.32 1.13 10.98
N CYS A 72 -3.10 2.45 10.91
CA CYS A 72 -3.47 3.46 11.89
C CYS A 72 -3.44 4.85 11.23
N SER A 73 -4.01 5.87 11.87
CA SER A 73 -3.97 7.22 11.30
C SER A 73 -2.58 7.84 11.52
N TRP A 74 -2.01 8.44 10.47
CA TRP A 74 -0.70 9.09 10.54
C TRP A 74 -0.63 10.19 11.61
N ALA A 75 -1.73 10.93 11.82
CA ALA A 75 -1.85 11.95 12.86
C ALA A 75 -1.73 11.41 14.30
N GLN A 76 -1.86 10.09 14.50
CA GLN A 76 -1.73 9.44 15.82
C GLN A 76 -0.38 8.73 15.97
N ILE A 77 0.52 8.86 14.99
CA ILE A 77 1.85 8.22 14.95
C ILE A 77 2.96 9.27 15.13
N ASP A 78 2.62 10.54 15.37
CA ASP A 78 3.61 11.59 15.65
C ASP A 78 4.45 11.22 16.88
N GLY A 79 5.71 10.84 16.63
CA GLY A 79 6.67 10.26 17.58
C GLY A 79 7.06 8.80 17.28
N SER A 80 6.13 8.00 16.77
CA SER A 80 6.35 6.62 16.34
C SER A 80 6.96 6.55 14.93
N VAL A 81 6.60 7.45 14.00
CA VAL A 81 7.20 7.50 12.64
C VAL A 81 8.69 7.77 12.74
N ALA A 82 9.08 8.82 13.48
CA ALA A 82 10.49 9.12 13.73
C ALA A 82 11.25 7.96 14.40
N SER A 83 10.56 7.07 15.11
CA SER A 83 11.17 5.85 15.67
C SER A 83 11.38 4.76 14.63
N ILE A 84 10.49 4.66 13.64
CA ILE A 84 10.61 3.76 12.48
C ILE A 84 11.80 4.22 11.63
N ASP A 85 11.89 5.51 11.33
CA ASP A 85 12.97 6.09 10.51
C ASP A 85 14.33 5.90 11.16
N ARG A 86 14.42 6.05 12.49
CA ARG A 86 15.66 5.84 13.24
C ARG A 86 16.11 4.38 13.29
N ARG A 87 15.21 3.42 13.11
CA ARG A 87 15.47 1.98 13.32
C ARG A 87 15.51 1.16 12.03
N THR A 88 14.96 1.72 10.95
CA THR A 88 14.82 1.04 9.67
C THR A 88 15.42 1.89 8.55
N ARG A 89 15.56 1.29 7.38
CA ARG A 89 15.92 1.95 6.13
C ARG A 89 14.80 1.75 5.12
N LEU A 90 13.56 1.71 5.60
CA LEU A 90 12.38 1.59 4.74
C LEU A 90 12.28 2.84 3.86
N LYS A 91 11.89 2.64 2.60
CA LYS A 91 11.64 3.72 1.65
C LYS A 91 10.17 4.09 1.74
N HIS A 92 9.90 5.32 2.13
CA HIS A 92 8.54 5.84 2.22
C HIS A 92 8.01 6.09 0.83
N ARG A 93 6.85 5.52 0.49
CA ARG A 93 6.20 5.72 -0.79
C ARG A 93 4.70 5.88 -0.62
N MET A 94 4.13 6.86 -1.31
CA MET A 94 2.69 6.94 -1.51
C MET A 94 2.29 6.10 -2.73
N LEU A 95 1.04 5.68 -2.79
CA LEU A 95 0.50 5.03 -3.97
C LEU A 95 0.02 6.07 -4.98
N PRO A 96 0.02 5.74 -6.29
CA PRO A 96 -0.81 6.50 -7.21
C PRO A 96 -2.28 6.41 -6.82
N LEU A 97 -3.07 7.35 -7.33
CA LEU A 97 -4.50 7.34 -7.15
C LEU A 97 -5.11 6.09 -7.76
N LEU A 98 -5.91 5.45 -6.91
CA LEU A 98 -6.77 4.32 -7.20
C LEU A 98 -8.08 4.55 -6.45
N LEU A 99 -9.14 3.95 -6.96
CA LEU A 99 -10.47 4.00 -6.36
C LEU A 99 -10.61 2.90 -5.31
N ALA A 100 -11.11 3.29 -4.14
CA ALA A 100 -11.46 2.33 -3.10
C ALA A 100 -12.68 1.49 -3.50
N ALA A 101 -12.60 0.17 -3.29
CA ALA A 101 -13.71 -0.77 -3.39
C ALA A 101 -14.26 -1.19 -2.01
N ASN A 102 -13.61 -0.78 -0.92
CA ASN A 102 -14.13 -1.00 0.42
C ASN A 102 -15.49 -0.28 0.64
N PRO A 103 -16.43 -0.86 1.43
CA PRO A 103 -17.77 -0.31 1.59
C PRO A 103 -17.86 1.08 2.22
N VAL A 104 -16.82 1.51 2.95
CA VAL A 104 -16.82 2.79 3.67
C VAL A 104 -16.48 3.94 2.72
N ASN A 105 -15.57 3.70 1.78
CA ASN A 105 -15.02 4.72 0.89
C ASN A 105 -15.22 4.40 -0.60
N TRP A 106 -16.22 3.59 -0.94
CA TRP A 106 -16.49 3.16 -2.31
C TRP A 106 -16.38 4.31 -3.32
N GLY A 107 -15.54 4.11 -4.34
CA GLY A 107 -15.34 5.06 -5.45
C GLY A 107 -14.58 6.34 -5.07
N LYS A 108 -14.08 6.48 -3.84
CA LYS A 108 -13.28 7.65 -3.44
C LYS A 108 -11.80 7.44 -3.80
N PRO A 109 -11.18 8.36 -4.56
CA PRO A 109 -9.75 8.28 -4.88
C PRO A 109 -8.87 8.32 -3.61
N GLY A 110 -7.85 7.46 -3.57
CA GLY A 110 -6.84 7.45 -2.51
C GLY A 110 -7.32 7.02 -1.11
N ARG A 111 -8.61 6.69 -0.95
CA ARG A 111 -9.20 6.26 0.34
C ARG A 111 -9.20 4.74 0.51
N LEU A 112 -8.08 4.13 0.16
CA LEU A 112 -7.85 2.69 0.23
C LEU A 112 -7.81 2.21 1.68
N SER A 113 -8.28 0.98 1.90
CA SER A 113 -7.97 0.21 3.10
C SER A 113 -6.55 -0.33 3.03
N THR A 114 -6.02 -0.79 4.17
CA THR A 114 -4.65 -1.32 4.26
C THR A 114 -4.39 -2.47 3.29
N VAL A 115 -5.35 -3.39 3.13
CA VAL A 115 -5.18 -4.52 2.19
C VAL A 115 -5.30 -4.10 0.73
N GLU A 116 -6.09 -3.06 0.39
CA GLU A 116 -6.10 -2.47 -0.96
C GLU A 116 -4.77 -1.83 -1.28
N ALA A 117 -4.21 -1.09 -0.33
CA ALA A 117 -2.93 -0.42 -0.51
C ALA A 117 -1.80 -1.45 -0.73
N LEU A 118 -1.74 -2.49 0.12
CA LEU A 118 -0.78 -3.58 -0.04
C LEU A 118 -0.93 -4.31 -1.38
N ALA A 119 -2.16 -4.62 -1.77
CA ALA A 119 -2.44 -5.29 -3.04
C ALA A 119 -2.11 -4.43 -4.25
N ALA A 120 -2.39 -3.12 -4.21
CA ALA A 120 -2.00 -2.19 -5.25
C ALA A 120 -0.49 -2.19 -5.48
N THR A 121 0.31 -2.10 -4.42
CA THR A 121 1.78 -2.15 -4.54
C THR A 121 2.25 -3.47 -5.14
N LEU A 122 1.67 -4.59 -4.72
CA LEU A 122 1.99 -5.91 -5.28
C LEU A 122 1.61 -6.02 -6.75
N MET A 123 0.48 -5.46 -7.17
CA MET A 123 0.08 -5.41 -8.59
C MET A 123 1.08 -4.60 -9.42
N LEU A 124 1.45 -3.40 -8.95
CA LEU A 124 2.43 -2.54 -9.62
C LEU A 124 3.80 -3.22 -9.73
N ALA A 125 4.22 -3.94 -8.69
CA ALA A 125 5.47 -4.69 -8.67
C ALA A 125 5.43 -6.04 -9.42
N GLY A 126 4.32 -6.40 -10.08
CA GLY A 126 4.20 -7.63 -10.87
C GLY A 126 3.86 -8.90 -10.06
N HIS A 127 3.47 -8.78 -8.80
CA HIS A 127 3.10 -9.88 -7.90
C HIS A 127 1.57 -10.10 -7.83
N GLY A 128 0.91 -10.22 -8.99
CA GLY A 128 -0.56 -10.23 -9.07
C GLY A 128 -1.26 -11.37 -8.30
N ASP A 129 -0.68 -12.57 -8.27
CA ASP A 129 -1.25 -13.69 -7.51
C ASP A 129 -1.18 -13.44 -6.00
N GLN A 130 -0.07 -12.86 -5.52
CA GLN A 130 0.07 -12.49 -4.12
C GLN A 130 -0.87 -11.35 -3.74
N ALA A 131 -1.09 -10.38 -4.65
CA ALA A 131 -2.08 -9.32 -4.45
C ALA A 131 -3.49 -9.88 -4.23
N ARG A 132 -3.91 -10.86 -5.05
CA ARG A 132 -5.20 -11.57 -4.88
C ARG A 132 -5.27 -12.34 -3.56
N GLN A 133 -4.18 -12.97 -3.13
CA GLN A 133 -4.11 -13.65 -1.84
C GLN A 133 -4.37 -12.67 -0.68
N VAL A 134 -3.69 -11.52 -0.65
CA VAL A 134 -3.87 -10.47 0.36
C VAL A 134 -5.33 -9.96 0.38
N LEU A 135 -5.92 -9.74 -0.80
CA LEU A 135 -7.31 -9.32 -0.96
C LEU A 135 -8.33 -10.40 -0.58
N GLY A 136 -7.94 -11.68 -0.58
CA GLY A 136 -8.83 -12.81 -0.28
C GLY A 136 -9.43 -12.77 1.14
N CYS A 137 -8.91 -11.92 2.03
CA CYS A 137 -9.47 -11.70 3.35
C CYS A 137 -10.78 -10.89 3.35
N VAL A 138 -11.12 -10.19 2.26
CA VAL A 138 -12.31 -9.33 2.11
C VAL A 138 -13.20 -9.77 0.93
N ARG A 139 -14.50 -9.53 1.04
CA ARG A 139 -15.48 -9.97 0.02
C ARG A 139 -15.45 -9.13 -1.26
N TRP A 140 -14.92 -7.92 -1.19
CA TRP A 140 -14.84 -6.98 -2.31
C TRP A 140 -13.47 -6.98 -2.99
N GLY A 141 -12.57 -7.91 -2.60
CA GLY A 141 -11.19 -7.95 -3.09
C GLY A 141 -11.08 -7.96 -4.62
N GLU A 142 -11.81 -8.85 -5.30
CA GLU A 142 -11.84 -8.88 -6.77
C GLU A 142 -12.41 -7.59 -7.36
N ARG A 143 -13.41 -6.99 -6.70
CA ARG A 143 -13.99 -5.73 -7.15
C ARG A 143 -12.99 -4.58 -7.11
N PHE A 144 -12.02 -4.59 -6.19
CA PHE A 144 -10.93 -3.61 -6.18
C PHE A 144 -10.07 -3.71 -7.46
N LEU A 145 -9.73 -4.92 -7.88
CA LEU A 145 -8.95 -5.16 -9.09
C LEU A 145 -9.74 -4.81 -10.35
N GLU A 146 -11.02 -5.19 -10.42
CA GLU A 146 -11.91 -4.83 -11.52
C GLU A 146 -12.08 -3.31 -11.66
N LEU A 147 -12.35 -2.63 -10.55
CA LEU A 147 -12.56 -1.18 -10.52
C LEU A 147 -11.33 -0.39 -10.98
N ASN A 148 -10.14 -0.94 -10.79
CA ASN A 148 -8.87 -0.29 -11.08
C ASN A 148 -8.07 -0.98 -12.19
N ALA A 149 -8.70 -1.82 -13.01
CA ALA A 149 -8.00 -2.63 -14.00
C ALA A 149 -7.21 -1.77 -15.00
N GLU A 150 -7.86 -0.75 -15.57
CA GLU A 150 -7.25 0.18 -16.52
C GLU A 150 -6.10 1.00 -15.92
N PRO A 151 -6.27 1.72 -14.78
CA PRO A 151 -5.17 2.48 -14.20
C PRO A 151 -4.02 1.58 -13.73
N LEU A 152 -4.30 0.42 -13.11
CA LEU A 152 -3.23 -0.50 -12.69
C LEU A 152 -2.43 -1.01 -13.89
N GLN A 153 -3.10 -1.33 -15.01
CA GLN A 153 -2.43 -1.76 -16.22
C GLN A 153 -1.57 -0.64 -16.82
N ALA A 154 -2.08 0.58 -16.85
CA ALA A 154 -1.34 1.73 -17.36
C ALA A 154 -0.12 2.06 -16.49
N TYR A 155 -0.29 2.10 -15.17
CA TYR A 155 0.80 2.36 -14.21
C TYR A 155 1.90 1.29 -14.26
N ALA A 156 1.53 0.02 -14.44
CA ALA A 156 2.51 -1.07 -14.59
C ALA A 156 3.35 -0.96 -15.88
N GLY A 157 2.88 -0.18 -16.86
CA GLY A 157 3.62 0.12 -18.09
C GLY A 157 4.56 1.33 -17.99
N ALA A 158 4.50 2.11 -16.91
CA ALA A 158 5.39 3.24 -16.71
C ALA A 158 6.84 2.79 -16.51
N THR A 159 7.78 3.66 -16.85
CA THR A 159 9.24 3.46 -16.68
C THR A 159 9.82 4.27 -15.53
N THR A 160 9.09 5.27 -15.03
CA THR A 160 9.48 6.11 -13.89
C THR A 160 8.27 6.51 -13.05
N SER A 161 8.50 6.85 -11.77
CA SER A 161 7.45 7.45 -10.93
C SER A 161 6.86 8.75 -11.53
N SER A 162 7.66 9.55 -12.23
CA SER A 162 7.18 10.78 -12.88
C SER A 162 6.21 10.50 -14.02
N GLU A 163 6.54 9.55 -14.90
CA GLU A 163 5.65 9.10 -15.97
C GLU A 163 4.36 8.48 -15.39
N LEU A 164 4.47 7.71 -14.32
CA LEU A 164 3.31 7.14 -13.63
C LEU A 164 2.39 8.24 -13.08
N ILE A 165 2.93 9.33 -12.55
CA ILE A 165 2.16 10.51 -12.13
C ILE A 165 1.49 11.18 -13.32
N ASP A 166 2.17 11.31 -14.46
CA ASP A 166 1.56 11.88 -15.67
C ASP A 166 0.37 11.03 -16.16
N ILE A 167 0.53 9.70 -16.21
CA ILE A 167 -0.54 8.75 -16.54
C ILE A 167 -1.72 8.90 -15.55
N GLN A 168 -1.45 9.11 -14.26
CA GLN A 168 -2.50 9.28 -13.25
C GLN A 168 -3.44 10.44 -13.58
N PHE A 169 -2.94 11.54 -14.17
CA PHE A 169 -3.76 12.69 -14.58
C PHE A 169 -4.67 12.38 -15.78
N GLU A 170 -4.44 11.30 -16.52
CA GLU A 170 -5.34 10.84 -17.58
C GLU A 170 -6.60 10.15 -17.02
N PHE A 171 -6.49 9.57 -15.81
CA PHE A 171 -7.59 8.83 -15.15
C PHE A 171 -8.33 9.66 -14.11
N PHE A 172 -7.64 10.58 -13.45
CA PHE A 172 -8.17 11.35 -12.34
C PHE A 172 -8.03 12.84 -12.64
N ASP A 173 -9.15 13.55 -12.64
CA ASP A 173 -9.19 15.01 -12.73
C ASP A 173 -8.84 15.60 -11.36
N ILE A 174 -7.56 15.89 -11.17
CA ILE A 174 -6.96 16.41 -9.94
C ILE A 174 -6.13 17.64 -10.29
N ASP A 175 -6.29 18.72 -9.53
CA ASP A 175 -5.43 19.89 -9.65
C ASP A 175 -3.97 19.50 -9.35
N LYS A 176 -3.07 19.73 -10.33
CA LYS A 176 -1.64 19.36 -10.26
C LYS A 176 -0.92 19.89 -9.02
N GLU A 177 -1.41 20.99 -8.42
CA GLU A 177 -0.85 21.62 -7.23
C GLU A 177 -0.97 20.78 -5.94
N GLN A 178 -1.78 19.71 -5.94
CA GLN A 178 -1.95 18.86 -4.75
C GLN A 178 -0.94 17.71 -4.64
N LEU A 179 -0.05 17.53 -5.64
CA LEU A 179 0.85 16.37 -5.76
C LEU A 179 2.34 16.73 -5.92
N THR A 180 2.68 18.02 -5.92
CA THR A 180 4.05 18.58 -5.97
C THR A 180 4.39 19.29 -4.67
#